data_AF-A0A2K5F562-F1
#
_entry.id   AF-A0A2K5F562-F1
#
_cell.length_a   1.000
_cell.length_b   1.000
_cell.length_c   1.000
_cell.angle_alpha   90.00
_cell.angle_beta   90.00
_cell.angle_gamma   90.00
#
_symmetry.space_group_name_H-M   'P 1'
#
loop_
_entity.id
_entity.type
_entity.pdbx_description
1 polymer ?
#
loop_
_entity_poly.entity_id
_entity_poly.type
_entity_poly.pdbx_seq_one_letter_code
_entity_poly.pdbx_strand_id
1 'polypeptide(L)'
;GHTPPCPANFSPYYRTKLRGLYTTAKADAEAECNILRKALDKIAEIKSLLEERRIAAKIAGLYNDSEPPRKTMRRGVLMTLLQQSAMTLPLWIGKPPPLCGAIPASGDYVARPGDKVAARVKAVDGDEQWILAEVVSYSHATNKYEVDDIDEEGKERHTLSRRRVIPLPQWKANPETDPEALFQKEQLVLALYPQTTCFYRALIHAPPQRPQDDYSVLFEDTSYADGYSPPLNVAQRYVVACKEPKKK
;
A
#
# COMPACT_ATOMS: atom_id res chain seq x y z
N GLY A 1 41.63 49.54 12.34
CA GLY A 1 40.55 49.44 13.35
C GLY A 1 39.22 49.39 12.65
N HIS A 2 38.56 48.24 12.65
CA HIS A 2 37.15 48.09 12.27
C HIS A 2 36.51 47.23 13.35
N THR A 3 35.78 47.89 14.25
CA THR A 3 34.92 47.23 15.22
C THR A 3 33.71 46.64 14.48
N PRO A 4 33.35 45.37 14.72
CA PRO A 4 32.15 44.79 14.12
C PRO A 4 30.89 45.50 14.68
N PRO A 5 29.82 45.63 13.89
CA PRO A 5 28.59 46.27 14.35
C PRO A 5 27.97 45.47 15.50
N CYS A 6 27.56 46.15 16.57
CA CYS A 6 26.80 45.55 17.66
C CYS A 6 25.53 44.87 17.14
N PRO A 7 25.15 43.68 17.65
CA PRO A 7 23.89 43.05 17.28
C PRO A 7 22.74 43.97 17.68
N ALA A 8 21.83 44.24 16.74
CA ALA A 8 20.65 45.07 16.97
C ALA A 8 19.89 44.56 18.21
N ASN A 9 19.84 45.38 19.26
CA ASN A 9 19.15 45.05 20.50
C ASN A 9 17.64 45.14 20.25
N PHE A 10 17.03 44.06 19.76
CA PHE A 10 15.58 43.95 19.63
C PHE A 10 14.93 44.19 21.00
N SER A 11 14.08 45.21 21.10
CA SER A 11 13.42 45.55 22.35
C SER A 11 12.64 44.35 22.91
N PRO A 12 12.67 44.11 24.24
CA PRO A 12 11.96 43.01 24.90
C PRO A 12 10.48 42.93 24.53
N TYR A 13 9.85 44.09 24.28
CA TYR A 13 8.45 44.16 23.83
C TYR A 13 8.23 43.44 22.50
N TYR A 14 9.08 43.69 21.50
CA TYR A 14 8.95 43.05 20.18
C TYR A 14 9.23 41.56 20.25
N ARG A 15 10.15 41.10 21.12
CA ARG A 15 10.40 39.67 21.34
C ARG A 15 9.18 38.97 21.93
N THR A 16 8.54 39.57 22.94
CA THR A 16 7.32 39.01 23.56
C THR A 16 6.15 39.01 22.58
N LYS A 17 5.95 40.09 21.83
CA LYS A 17 4.91 40.17 20.79
C LYS A 17 5.11 39.12 19.71
N LEU A 18 6.35 38.95 19.23
CA LEU A 18 6.69 37.94 18.22
C LEU A 18 6.43 36.52 18.73
N ARG A 19 6.84 36.21 19.98
CA ARG A 19 6.50 34.92 20.61
C ARG A 19 5.00 34.68 20.68
N GLY A 20 4.22 35.70 21.06
CA GLY A 20 2.76 35.61 21.08
C GLY A 20 2.19 35.27 19.71
N LEU A 21 2.62 35.98 18.66
CA LEU A 21 2.20 35.72 17.28
C LEU A 21 2.54 34.31 16.83
N TYR A 22 3.74 33.80 17.13
CA TYR A 22 4.13 32.42 16.81
C TYR A 22 3.28 31.39 17.56
N THR A 23 2.97 31.62 18.84
CA THR A 23 2.12 30.73 19.62
C THR A 23 0.71 30.67 19.03
N THR A 24 0.13 31.82 18.67
CA THR A 24 -1.19 31.87 18.02
C THR A 24 -1.16 31.20 16.66
N ALA A 25 -0.19 31.53 15.79
CA ALA A 25 -0.08 30.92 14.47
C ALA A 25 0.11 29.39 14.54
N LYS A 26 0.85 28.89 15.54
CA LYS A 26 0.99 27.46 15.77
C LYS A 26 -0.34 26.83 16.21
N ALA A 27 -1.07 27.46 17.13
CA ALA A 27 -2.36 26.96 17.58
C ALA A 27 -3.40 26.95 16.45
N ASP A 28 -3.42 27.97 15.61
CA ASP A 28 -4.30 28.06 14.44
C ASP A 28 -3.97 26.96 13.42
N ALA A 29 -2.68 26.75 13.12
CA ALA A 29 -2.23 25.67 12.22
C ALA A 29 -2.58 24.27 12.79
N GLU A 30 -2.46 24.07 14.10
CA GLU A 30 -2.88 22.83 14.76
C GLU A 30 -4.41 22.62 14.66
N ALA A 31 -5.21 23.68 14.81
CA ALA A 31 -6.65 23.62 14.66
C ALA A 31 -7.06 23.29 13.22
N GLU A 32 -6.45 23.92 12.21
CA GLU A 32 -6.67 23.62 10.79
C GLU A 32 -6.28 22.17 10.46
N CYS A 33 -5.11 21.72 10.93
CA CYS A 33 -4.66 20.34 10.75
C CYS A 33 -5.66 19.34 11.35
N ASN A 34 -6.21 19.63 12.52
CA ASN A 34 -7.22 18.78 13.16
C ASN A 34 -8.54 18.72 12.35
N ILE A 35 -8.95 19.81 11.71
CA ILE A 35 -10.13 19.81 10.82
C ILE A 35 -9.86 18.96 9.58
N LEU A 36 -8.69 19.10 8.95
CA LEU A 36 -8.30 18.30 7.79
C LEU A 36 -8.26 16.80 8.11
N ARG A 37 -7.71 16.41 9.28
CA ARG A 37 -7.74 15.02 9.75
C ARG A 37 -9.16 14.48 9.90
N LYS A 38 -10.06 15.23 10.54
CA LYS A 38 -11.48 14.84 10.65
C LYS A 38 -12.16 14.69 9.29
N ALA A 39 -11.83 15.54 8.31
CA ALA A 39 -12.35 15.41 6.96
C ALA A 39 -11.83 14.14 6.25
N LEU A 40 -10.55 13.81 6.43
CA LEU A 40 -9.97 12.56 5.93
C LEU A 40 -10.64 11.33 6.56
N ASP A 41 -10.91 11.35 7.87
CA ASP A 41 -11.63 10.28 8.56
C ASP A 41 -13.03 10.07 7.95
N LYS A 42 -13.74 11.16 7.64
CA LYS A 42 -15.04 11.09 6.96
C LYS A 42 -14.95 10.53 5.55
N ILE A 43 -13.91 10.86 4.78
CA ILE A 43 -13.67 10.25 3.47
C ILE A 43 -13.41 8.75 3.61
N ALA A 44 -12.62 8.33 4.60
CA ALA A 44 -12.36 6.93 4.88
C ALA A 44 -13.65 6.17 5.25
N GLU A 45 -14.50 6.77 6.07
CA GLU A 45 -15.82 6.23 6.45
C GLU A 45 -16.72 6.05 5.21
N ILE A 46 -16.82 7.06 4.34
CA ILE A 46 -17.59 6.97 3.09
C ILE A 46 -17.07 5.85 2.20
N LYS A 47 -15.74 5.73 2.04
CA LYS A 47 -15.12 4.65 1.27
C LYS A 47 -15.45 3.27 1.86
N SER A 48 -15.41 3.13 3.19
CA SER A 48 -15.81 1.89 3.89
C SER A 48 -17.25 1.53 3.58
N LEU A 49 -18.18 2.48 3.71
CA LEU A 49 -19.61 2.25 3.45
C LEU A 49 -19.90 1.86 2.00
N LEU A 50 -19.18 2.46 1.03
CA LEU A 50 -19.30 2.09 -0.37
C LEU A 50 -18.78 0.66 -0.64
N GLU A 51 -17.67 0.29 -0.01
CA GLU A 51 -17.13 -1.07 -0.13
C GLU A 51 -18.03 -2.10 0.56
N GLU A 52 -18.56 -1.80 1.74
CA GLU A 52 -19.55 -2.65 2.43
C GLU A 52 -20.79 -2.88 1.57
N ARG A 53 -21.32 -1.82 0.93
CA ARG A 53 -22.43 -1.94 -0.03
C ARG A 53 -22.05 -2.80 -1.24
N ARG A 54 -20.84 -2.65 -1.78
CA ARG A 54 -20.32 -3.46 -2.89
C ARG A 54 -20.22 -4.93 -2.48
N ILE A 55 -19.67 -5.23 -1.31
CA ILE A 55 -19.55 -6.59 -0.77
C ILE A 55 -20.94 -7.18 -0.51
N ALA A 56 -21.84 -6.44 0.13
CA ALA A 56 -23.22 -6.88 0.36
C ALA A 56 -23.96 -7.18 -0.94
N ALA A 57 -23.81 -6.34 -1.97
CA ALA A 57 -24.36 -6.58 -3.31
C ALA A 57 -23.70 -7.78 -4.01
N LYS A 58 -22.41 -8.04 -3.76
CA LYS A 58 -21.69 -9.22 -4.25
C LYS A 58 -22.23 -10.49 -3.57
N ILE A 59 -22.47 -10.47 -2.26
CA ILE A 59 -23.04 -11.58 -1.49
C ILE A 59 -24.49 -11.84 -1.90
N ALA A 60 -25.33 -10.81 -1.96
CA ALA A 60 -26.75 -10.94 -2.35
C ALA A 60 -26.92 -11.47 -3.78
N GLY A 61 -26.01 -11.11 -4.69
CA GLY A 61 -25.96 -11.65 -6.06
C GLY A 61 -25.26 -13.00 -6.20
N LEU A 62 -24.61 -13.52 -5.15
CA LEU A 62 -23.97 -14.85 -5.15
C LEU A 62 -24.97 -15.98 -4.87
N TYR A 63 -26.14 -15.66 -4.32
CA TYR A 63 -27.23 -16.60 -4.01
C TYR A 63 -28.31 -16.70 -5.11
N ASN A 64 -28.16 -15.96 -6.22
CA ASN A 64 -29.03 -16.13 -7.39
C ASN A 64 -28.37 -17.10 -8.38
N ASP A 65 -28.72 -18.38 -8.25
CA ASP A 65 -28.28 -19.49 -9.11
C ASP A 65 -28.86 -19.43 -10.55
N SER A 66 -29.55 -18.35 -10.88
CA SER A 66 -30.37 -18.18 -12.10
C SER A 66 -29.92 -17.05 -13.02
N GLU A 67 -28.89 -16.28 -12.66
CA GLU A 67 -28.29 -15.28 -13.56
C GLU A 67 -26.97 -15.78 -14.17
N PRO A 68 -26.75 -15.58 -15.48
CA PRO A 68 -25.50 -15.94 -16.13
C PRO A 68 -24.33 -15.18 -15.47
N PRO A 69 -23.10 -15.75 -15.48
CA PRO A 69 -21.94 -15.14 -14.82
C PRO A 69 -21.81 -13.68 -15.24
N ARG A 70 -21.75 -12.76 -14.27
CA ARG A 70 -21.52 -11.32 -14.55
C ARG A 70 -20.38 -11.20 -15.54
N LYS A 71 -20.66 -10.55 -16.69
CA LYS A 71 -19.72 -10.38 -17.80
C LYS A 71 -18.32 -10.10 -17.27
N THR A 72 -17.41 -10.98 -17.62
CA THR A 72 -16.01 -10.96 -17.26
C THR A 72 -15.40 -9.58 -17.51
N MET A 73 -14.68 -9.09 -16.50
CA MET A 73 -14.05 -7.79 -16.59
C MET A 73 -12.85 -7.92 -17.52
N ARG A 74 -12.96 -7.35 -18.73
CA ARG A 74 -11.88 -7.37 -19.72
C ARG A 74 -10.55 -6.95 -19.06
N ARG A 75 -9.46 -7.68 -19.34
CA ARG A 75 -8.12 -7.42 -18.79
C ARG A 75 -7.71 -5.93 -18.79
N GLY A 76 -7.99 -5.19 -19.86
CA GLY A 76 -7.68 -3.76 -19.93
C GLY A 76 -8.41 -2.91 -18.87
N VAL A 77 -9.66 -3.26 -18.53
CA VAL A 77 -10.43 -2.63 -17.46
C VAL A 77 -9.84 -2.99 -16.11
N LEU A 78 -9.47 -4.25 -15.89
CA LEU A 78 -8.79 -4.67 -14.66
C LEU A 78 -7.50 -3.87 -14.43
N MET A 79 -6.64 -3.81 -15.43
CA MET A 79 -5.37 -3.07 -15.34
C MET A 79 -5.59 -1.58 -15.04
N THR A 80 -6.63 -0.97 -15.63
CA THR A 80 -7.02 0.41 -15.33
C THR A 80 -7.43 0.58 -13.87
N LEU A 81 -8.19 -0.36 -13.31
CA LEU A 81 -8.60 -0.33 -11.90
C LEU A 81 -7.42 -0.55 -10.95
N LEU A 82 -6.46 -1.40 -11.29
CA LEU A 82 -5.24 -1.58 -10.50
C LEU A 82 -4.41 -0.28 -10.49
N GLN A 83 -4.22 0.35 -11.64
CA GLN A 83 -3.52 1.63 -11.72
C GLN A 83 -4.23 2.72 -10.89
N GLN A 84 -5.56 2.83 -11.00
CA GLN A 84 -6.36 3.76 -10.18
C GLN A 84 -6.25 3.44 -8.68
N SER A 85 -6.24 2.16 -8.30
CA SER A 85 -6.10 1.74 -6.90
C SER A 85 -4.74 2.14 -6.32
N ALA A 86 -3.66 2.06 -7.10
CA ALA A 86 -2.35 2.56 -6.69
C ALA A 86 -2.29 4.10 -6.62
N MET A 87 -2.88 4.80 -7.58
CA MET A 87 -2.89 6.27 -7.62
C MET A 87 -3.68 6.85 -6.44
N THR A 88 -4.77 6.21 -6.03
CA THR A 88 -5.67 6.66 -4.96
C THR A 88 -5.27 6.16 -3.57
N LEU A 89 -4.16 5.41 -3.46
CA LEU A 89 -3.60 5.02 -2.17
C LEU A 89 -3.19 6.29 -1.40
N PRO A 90 -3.78 6.56 -0.22
CA PRO A 90 -3.53 7.80 0.50
C PRO A 90 -2.07 7.92 0.93
N LEU A 91 -1.52 9.13 0.84
CA LEU A 91 -0.24 9.46 1.44
C LEU A 91 -0.42 9.56 2.96
N TRP A 92 0.48 8.94 3.73
CA TRP A 92 0.49 9.10 5.18
C TRP A 92 1.08 10.46 5.58
N ILE A 93 0.57 11.05 6.66
CA ILE A 93 1.07 12.31 7.23
C ILE A 93 1.26 12.14 8.74
N GLY A 94 2.51 12.23 9.21
CA GLY A 94 2.89 12.07 10.61
C GLY A 94 3.77 10.84 10.81
N LYS A 95 3.82 10.27 12.02
CA LYS A 95 4.65 9.07 12.28
C LYS A 95 4.08 7.82 11.58
N PRO A 96 4.84 7.09 10.74
CA PRO A 96 4.30 6.04 9.88
C PRO A 96 3.75 4.84 10.70
N PRO A 97 2.47 4.46 10.51
CA PRO A 97 1.86 3.32 11.18
C PRO A 97 2.19 1.99 10.48
N PRO A 98 1.84 0.83 11.07
CA PRO A 98 1.80 -0.44 10.35
C PRO A 98 1.05 -0.32 9.02
N LEU A 99 1.56 -0.96 7.97
CA LEU A 99 1.03 -0.91 6.60
C LEU A 99 1.17 0.46 5.89
N CYS A 100 1.96 1.38 6.44
CA CYS A 100 2.46 2.52 5.68
C CYS A 100 3.73 2.13 4.92
N GLY A 101 3.70 2.16 3.59
CA GLY A 101 4.83 1.76 2.75
C GLY A 101 5.37 0.37 3.13
N ALA A 102 6.64 0.33 3.53
CA ALA A 102 7.38 -0.87 3.92
C ALA A 102 7.19 -1.29 5.40
N ILE A 103 6.48 -0.50 6.21
CA ILE A 103 6.27 -0.84 7.63
C ILE A 103 5.39 -2.09 7.73
N PRO A 104 5.87 -3.18 8.37
CA PRO A 104 5.16 -4.44 8.40
C PRO A 104 3.85 -4.35 9.20
N ALA A 105 2.91 -5.25 8.89
CA ALA A 105 1.74 -5.48 9.71
C ALA A 105 2.13 -5.92 11.13
N SER A 106 1.28 -5.63 12.13
CA SER A 106 1.48 -6.18 13.47
C SER A 106 1.38 -7.71 13.47
N GLY A 107 2.02 -8.36 14.45
CA GLY A 107 2.09 -9.82 14.55
C GLY A 107 0.72 -10.50 14.72
N ASP A 108 -0.30 -9.77 15.15
CA ASP A 108 -1.69 -10.19 15.35
C ASP A 108 -2.66 -9.63 14.30
N TYR A 109 -2.16 -8.84 13.34
CA TYR A 109 -2.98 -8.22 12.30
C TYR A 109 -3.80 -9.24 11.50
N VAL A 110 -5.09 -8.95 11.34
CA VAL A 110 -6.03 -9.67 10.49
C VAL A 110 -6.59 -8.71 9.44
N ALA A 111 -6.39 -9.02 8.16
CA ALA A 111 -6.93 -8.24 7.05
C ALA A 111 -8.45 -8.40 6.98
N ARG A 112 -9.15 -7.32 6.62
CA ARG A 112 -10.62 -7.29 6.56
C ARG A 112 -11.13 -7.77 5.20
N PRO A 113 -12.39 -8.25 5.11
CA PRO A 113 -13.03 -8.47 3.82
C PRO A 113 -12.92 -7.24 2.91
N GLY A 114 -12.55 -7.45 1.65
CA GLY A 114 -12.29 -6.39 0.65
C GLY A 114 -10.83 -5.91 0.59
N ASP A 115 -10.04 -6.12 1.66
CA ASP A 115 -8.62 -5.76 1.66
C ASP A 115 -7.86 -6.55 0.59
N LYS A 116 -6.91 -5.88 -0.06
CA LYS A 116 -6.08 -6.46 -1.11
C LYS A 116 -4.81 -7.03 -0.51
N VAL A 117 -4.42 -8.22 -0.95
CA VAL A 117 -3.30 -8.99 -0.39
C VAL A 117 -2.48 -9.62 -1.50
N ALA A 118 -1.20 -9.86 -1.24
CA ALA A 118 -0.44 -10.86 -1.96
C ALA A 118 -0.71 -12.23 -1.32
N ALA A 119 -1.17 -13.20 -2.11
CA ALA A 119 -1.56 -14.53 -1.65
C ALA A 119 -0.72 -15.61 -2.35
N ARG A 120 -0.08 -16.49 -1.60
CA ARG A 120 0.72 -17.62 -2.12
C ARG A 120 -0.17 -18.84 -2.35
N VAL A 121 -0.67 -18.95 -3.56
CA VAL A 121 -1.50 -20.08 -4.03
C VAL A 121 -0.62 -21.17 -4.62
N LYS A 122 -1.16 -22.39 -4.69
CA LYS A 122 -0.51 -23.53 -5.33
C LYS A 122 -1.20 -23.76 -6.67
N ALA A 123 -0.45 -23.68 -7.75
CA ALA A 123 -0.91 -23.98 -9.10
C ALA A 123 -1.10 -25.49 -9.30
N VAL A 124 -1.80 -25.86 -10.37
CA VAL A 124 -2.20 -27.25 -10.68
C VAL A 124 -0.99 -28.16 -10.92
N ASP A 125 0.08 -27.62 -11.50
CA ASP A 125 1.37 -28.28 -11.72
C ASP A 125 2.21 -28.45 -10.44
N GLY A 126 1.77 -27.84 -9.33
CA GLY A 126 2.39 -27.93 -8.03
C GLY A 126 3.33 -26.78 -7.69
N ASP A 127 3.58 -25.88 -8.64
CA ASP A 127 4.33 -24.66 -8.39
C ASP A 127 3.52 -23.69 -7.54
N GLU A 128 4.21 -22.78 -6.84
CA GLU A 128 3.56 -21.80 -5.97
C GLU A 128 3.77 -20.41 -6.53
N GLN A 129 2.67 -19.66 -6.65
CA GLN A 129 2.66 -18.32 -7.21
C GLN A 129 2.07 -17.35 -6.20
N TRP A 130 2.70 -16.18 -6.07
CA TRP A 130 2.10 -15.06 -5.35
C TRP A 130 1.18 -14.30 -6.30
N ILE A 131 -0.10 -14.24 -5.98
CA ILE A 131 -1.13 -13.55 -6.78
C ILE A 131 -1.71 -12.36 -6.00
N LEU A 132 -2.30 -11.41 -6.72
CA LEU A 132 -3.10 -10.34 -6.15
C LEU A 132 -4.51 -10.85 -5.88
N ALA A 133 -4.89 -10.87 -4.61
CA ALA A 133 -6.19 -11.39 -4.18
C ALA A 133 -6.94 -10.38 -3.31
N GLU A 134 -8.25 -10.58 -3.19
CA GLU A 134 -9.14 -9.87 -2.29
C GLU A 134 -9.56 -10.78 -1.14
N VAL A 135 -9.43 -10.30 0.10
CA VAL A 135 -9.87 -11.04 1.28
C VAL A 135 -11.40 -11.14 1.27
N VAL A 136 -11.91 -12.33 1.54
CA VAL A 136 -13.35 -12.58 1.71
C VAL A 136 -13.69 -12.80 3.17
N SER A 137 -12.94 -13.65 3.85
CA SER A 137 -13.16 -13.93 5.27
C SER A 137 -11.89 -14.42 5.96
N TYR A 138 -11.90 -14.40 7.29
CA TYR A 138 -10.85 -14.99 8.11
C TYR A 138 -11.48 -15.78 9.26
N SER A 139 -11.00 -17.00 9.47
CA SER A 139 -11.45 -17.88 10.54
C SER A 139 -10.40 -17.93 11.66
N HIS A 140 -10.74 -17.38 12.82
CA HIS A 140 -9.87 -17.47 14.01
C HIS A 140 -9.69 -18.91 14.51
N ALA A 141 -10.68 -19.78 14.29
CA ALA A 141 -10.62 -21.18 14.70
C ALA A 141 -9.57 -21.98 13.91
N THR A 142 -9.39 -21.66 12.62
CA THR A 142 -8.47 -22.39 11.74
C THR A 142 -7.20 -21.60 11.38
N ASN A 143 -7.15 -20.30 11.71
CA ASN A 143 -6.09 -19.37 11.33
C ASN A 143 -5.88 -19.33 9.79
N LYS A 144 -6.99 -19.35 9.06
CA LYS A 144 -7.02 -19.35 7.59
C LYS A 144 -7.87 -18.20 7.06
N TYR A 145 -7.41 -17.65 5.94
CA TYR A 145 -8.16 -16.73 5.10
C TYR A 145 -8.86 -17.49 3.98
N GLU A 146 -9.97 -16.91 3.56
CA GLU A 146 -10.58 -17.11 2.26
C GLU A 146 -10.28 -15.88 1.40
N VAL A 147 -9.73 -16.09 0.21
CA VAL A 147 -9.38 -15.00 -0.72
C VAL A 147 -9.87 -15.35 -2.13
N ASP A 148 -10.32 -14.34 -2.88
CA ASP A 148 -10.65 -14.45 -4.31
C ASP A 148 -9.49 -13.90 -5.14
N ASP A 149 -9.06 -14.61 -6.19
CA ASP A 149 -8.19 -14.04 -7.24
C ASP A 149 -8.87 -12.84 -7.93
N ILE A 150 -8.08 -11.82 -8.30
CA ILE A 150 -8.55 -10.62 -8.98
C ILE A 150 -8.58 -10.73 -10.52
N ASP A 151 -7.83 -11.65 -11.12
CA ASP A 151 -7.71 -11.83 -12.58
C ASP A 151 -8.74 -12.81 -13.15
N GLU A 152 -9.08 -13.85 -12.40
CA GLU A 152 -9.80 -14.99 -13.00
C GLU A 152 -11.27 -14.69 -13.30
N GLU A 153 -11.66 -15.11 -14.52
CA GLU A 153 -12.99 -14.98 -15.11
C GLU A 153 -14.07 -15.86 -14.44
N GLY A 154 -13.68 -16.64 -13.43
CA GLY A 154 -14.51 -17.17 -12.35
C GLY A 154 -13.71 -17.01 -11.07
N LYS A 155 -14.33 -16.55 -9.98
CA LYS A 155 -13.61 -16.30 -8.72
C LYS A 155 -13.12 -17.61 -8.13
N GLU A 156 -11.89 -18.02 -8.43
CA GLU A 156 -11.26 -19.12 -7.71
C GLU A 156 -11.05 -18.67 -6.26
N ARG A 157 -11.83 -19.28 -5.37
CA ARG A 157 -11.75 -19.04 -3.93
C ARG A 157 -10.66 -19.95 -3.37
N HIS A 158 -9.63 -19.35 -2.80
CA HIS A 158 -8.57 -20.09 -2.12
C HIS A 158 -8.69 -19.97 -0.60
N THR A 159 -8.50 -21.11 0.08
CA THR A 159 -8.43 -21.16 1.55
C THR A 159 -6.97 -21.33 1.98
N LEU A 160 -6.37 -20.26 2.49
CA LEU A 160 -4.93 -20.14 2.74
C LEU A 160 -4.62 -19.89 4.21
N SER A 161 -3.56 -20.51 4.74
CA SER A 161 -3.05 -20.17 6.07
C SER A 161 -2.58 -18.71 6.14
N ARG A 162 -2.70 -18.05 7.29
CA ARG A 162 -2.23 -16.66 7.50
C ARG A 162 -0.80 -16.37 7.02
N ARG A 163 0.13 -17.33 7.11
CA ARG A 163 1.52 -17.19 6.62
C ARG A 163 1.67 -17.06 5.09
N ARG A 164 0.64 -17.44 4.33
CA ARG A 164 0.59 -17.36 2.85
C ARG A 164 -0.09 -16.08 2.37
N VAL A 165 -0.44 -15.16 3.26
CA VAL A 165 -1.13 -13.92 2.96
C VAL A 165 -0.30 -12.76 3.50
N ILE A 166 0.02 -11.81 2.62
CA ILE A 166 0.73 -10.57 2.97
C ILE A 166 -0.22 -9.40 2.65
N PRO A 167 -0.69 -8.65 3.66
CA PRO A 167 -1.47 -7.45 3.42
C PRO A 167 -0.70 -6.43 2.58
N LEU A 168 -1.35 -5.83 1.59
CA LEU A 168 -0.78 -4.70 0.88
C LEU A 168 -0.76 -3.45 1.77
N PRO A 169 0.11 -2.46 1.47
CA PRO A 169 0.12 -1.19 2.18
C PRO A 169 -1.24 -0.49 2.09
N GLN A 170 -1.66 0.11 3.21
CA GLN A 170 -2.85 0.94 3.32
C GLN A 170 -2.55 2.43 3.14
N TRP A 171 -1.27 2.81 3.18
CA TRP A 171 -0.79 4.16 2.88
C TRP A 171 0.51 4.13 2.08
N LYS A 172 0.72 5.15 1.24
CA LYS A 172 2.03 5.49 0.71
C LYS A 172 2.85 6.15 1.81
N ALA A 173 4.12 5.76 1.93
CA ALA A 173 5.10 6.52 2.68
C ALA A 173 5.55 7.72 1.85
N ASN A 174 5.68 8.88 2.50
CA ASN A 174 6.19 10.09 1.86
C ASN A 174 7.72 10.09 1.93
N PRO A 175 8.45 10.05 0.80
CA PRO A 175 9.91 10.06 0.81
C PRO A 175 10.53 11.29 1.50
N GLU A 176 9.81 12.41 1.52
CA GLU A 176 10.29 13.68 2.08
C GLU A 176 10.21 13.71 3.61
N THR A 177 9.29 12.96 4.22
CA THR A 177 9.03 12.99 5.67
C THR A 177 9.29 11.66 6.37
N ASP A 178 9.07 10.54 5.68
CA ASP A 178 9.11 9.19 6.24
C ASP A 178 9.93 8.21 5.36
N PRO A 179 11.18 8.55 4.98
CA PRO A 179 11.99 7.70 4.11
C PRO A 179 12.32 6.33 4.72
N GLU A 180 12.27 6.18 6.04
CA GLU A 180 12.45 4.91 6.75
C GLU A 180 11.29 3.93 6.54
N ALA A 181 10.13 4.43 6.09
CA ALA A 181 8.98 3.63 5.72
C ALA A 181 9.00 3.20 4.24
N LEU A 182 10.13 3.32 3.55
CA LEU A 182 10.33 2.84 2.18
C LEU A 182 11.31 1.66 2.15
N PHE A 183 11.11 0.74 1.20
CA PHE A 183 12.12 -0.27 0.88
C PHE A 183 13.34 0.42 0.25
N GLN A 184 14.54 0.06 0.69
CA GLN A 184 15.78 0.69 0.27
C GLN A 184 16.42 -0.09 -0.88
N LYS A 185 17.33 0.58 -1.60
CA LYS A 185 18.10 -0.02 -2.70
C LYS A 185 18.68 -1.38 -2.30
N GLU A 186 18.64 -2.34 -3.24
CA GLU A 186 19.13 -3.72 -3.10
C GLU A 186 18.33 -4.61 -2.14
N GLN A 187 17.27 -4.09 -1.49
CA GLN A 187 16.39 -4.95 -0.69
C GLN A 187 15.57 -5.88 -1.58
N LEU A 188 15.49 -7.15 -1.15
CA LEU A 188 14.66 -8.16 -1.78
C LEU A 188 13.19 -7.97 -1.39
N VAL A 189 12.33 -7.82 -2.38
CA VAL A 189 10.89 -7.62 -2.24
C VAL A 189 10.10 -8.57 -3.13
N LEU A 190 8.81 -8.68 -2.87
CA LEU A 190 7.83 -9.16 -3.84
C LEU A 190 7.17 -7.94 -4.47
N ALA A 191 7.22 -7.85 -5.80
CA ALA A 191 6.63 -6.74 -6.55
C ALA A 191 5.66 -7.29 -7.60
N LEU A 192 4.54 -6.60 -7.83
CA LEU A 192 3.59 -6.98 -8.88
C LEU A 192 4.23 -6.71 -10.25
N TYR A 193 4.32 -7.73 -11.10
CA TYR A 193 4.93 -7.55 -12.43
C TYR A 193 3.99 -6.73 -13.33
N PRO A 194 4.50 -5.75 -14.09
CA PRO A 194 3.66 -4.87 -14.90
C PRO A 194 2.71 -5.64 -15.82
N GLN A 195 1.46 -5.16 -15.91
CA GLN A 195 0.39 -5.77 -16.71
C GLN A 195 -0.02 -7.20 -16.31
N THR A 196 0.28 -7.60 -15.08
CA THR A 196 -0.15 -8.89 -14.49
C THR A 196 -0.81 -8.69 -13.13
N THR A 197 -1.34 -9.77 -12.59
CA THR A 197 -1.87 -9.88 -11.23
C THR A 197 -0.96 -10.73 -10.34
N CYS A 198 0.29 -10.93 -10.72
CA CYS A 198 1.23 -11.82 -10.05
C CYS A 198 2.42 -11.04 -9.45
N PHE A 199 2.84 -11.44 -8.25
CA PHE A 199 4.02 -10.91 -7.59
C PHE A 199 5.23 -11.81 -7.82
N TYR A 200 6.37 -11.19 -8.06
CA TYR A 200 7.63 -11.88 -8.30
C TYR A 200 8.73 -11.25 -7.45
N ARG A 201 9.81 -12.02 -7.27
CA ARG A 201 10.99 -11.58 -6.54
C ARG A 201 11.67 -10.47 -7.33
N ALA A 202 12.00 -9.38 -6.65
CA ALA A 202 12.70 -8.25 -7.25
C ALA A 202 13.64 -7.60 -6.24
N LEU A 203 14.68 -6.93 -6.74
CA LEU A 203 15.52 -6.03 -5.95
C LEU A 203 15.08 -4.59 -6.19
N ILE A 204 15.04 -3.78 -5.13
CA ILE A 204 14.83 -2.34 -5.29
C ILE A 204 16.03 -1.73 -6.04
N HIS A 205 15.78 -1.15 -7.21
CA HIS A 205 16.76 -0.35 -7.94
C HIS A 205 16.83 1.07 -7.38
N ALA A 206 15.67 1.68 -7.12
CA ALA A 206 15.57 3.00 -6.50
C ALA A 206 14.23 3.15 -5.75
N PRO A 207 14.24 3.67 -4.50
CA PRO A 207 13.02 4.12 -3.84
C PRO A 207 12.47 5.40 -4.50
N PRO A 208 11.16 5.66 -4.38
CA PRO A 208 10.57 6.91 -4.84
C PRO A 208 11.22 8.10 -4.14
N GLN A 209 11.48 9.18 -4.88
CA GLN A 209 12.08 10.41 -4.35
C GLN A 209 11.03 11.49 -4.06
N ARG A 210 9.86 11.41 -4.70
CA ARG A 210 8.71 12.29 -4.47
C ARG A 210 7.45 11.45 -4.17
N PRO A 211 6.43 12.01 -3.50
CA PRO A 211 5.23 11.28 -3.10
C PRO A 211 4.47 10.56 -4.23
N GLN A 212 4.55 11.10 -5.45
CA GLN A 212 3.88 10.57 -6.64
C GLN A 212 4.72 9.54 -7.41
N ASP A 213 6.00 9.40 -7.09
CA ASP A 213 6.89 8.51 -7.81
C ASP A 213 6.66 7.05 -7.36
N ASP A 214 6.95 6.12 -8.27
CA ASP A 214 6.92 4.68 -8.02
C ASP A 214 8.29 4.18 -7.56
N TYR A 215 8.35 2.94 -7.05
CA TYR A 215 9.63 2.24 -6.95
C TYR A 215 10.14 1.90 -8.34
N SER A 216 11.45 1.94 -8.52
CA SER A 216 12.11 1.26 -9.62
C SER A 216 12.68 -0.06 -9.10
N VAL A 217 12.41 -1.18 -9.77
CA VAL A 217 12.80 -2.53 -9.33
C VAL A 217 13.43 -3.35 -10.46
N LEU A 218 14.28 -4.32 -10.10
CA LEU A 218 14.87 -5.31 -10.99
C LEU A 218 14.28 -6.68 -10.63
N PHE A 219 13.44 -7.24 -11.50
CA PHE A 219 12.86 -8.56 -11.28
C PHE A 219 13.90 -9.66 -11.52
N GLU A 220 13.89 -10.72 -10.72
CA GLU A 220 14.65 -11.93 -11.03
C GLU A 220 14.09 -12.55 -12.32
N ASP A 221 14.90 -12.62 -13.37
CA ASP A 221 14.50 -13.10 -14.69
C ASP A 221 15.68 -13.79 -15.39
N THR A 222 15.61 -15.11 -15.47
CA THR A 222 16.65 -15.98 -16.05
C THR A 222 16.83 -15.84 -17.56
N SER A 223 15.94 -15.11 -18.25
CA SER A 223 16.12 -14.81 -19.67
C SER A 223 17.23 -13.77 -19.93
N TYR A 224 17.60 -12.98 -18.91
CA TYR A 224 18.70 -12.03 -18.96
C TYR A 224 20.01 -12.66 -18.48
N ALA A 225 21.14 -12.23 -19.06
CA ALA A 225 22.46 -12.80 -18.78
C ALA A 225 22.92 -12.60 -17.33
N ASP A 226 22.53 -11.50 -16.69
CA ASP A 226 22.79 -11.19 -15.29
C ASP A 226 21.67 -11.69 -14.34
N GLY A 227 20.63 -12.33 -14.90
CA GLY A 227 19.50 -12.87 -14.16
C GLY A 227 18.50 -11.83 -13.66
N TYR A 228 18.55 -10.59 -14.16
CA TYR A 228 17.66 -9.52 -13.73
C TYR A 228 17.06 -8.73 -14.91
N SER A 229 15.81 -8.30 -14.75
CA SER A 229 15.18 -7.38 -15.71
C SER A 229 15.85 -6.00 -15.72
N PRO A 230 15.66 -5.20 -16.78
CA PRO A 230 15.86 -3.76 -16.70
C PRO A 230 15.02 -3.13 -15.56
N PRO A 231 15.34 -1.90 -15.12
CA PRO A 231 14.53 -1.19 -14.13
C PRO A 231 13.09 -1.00 -14.61
N LEU A 232 12.13 -1.53 -13.84
CA LEU A 232 10.69 -1.40 -14.08
C LEU A 232 10.02 -0.65 -12.93
N ASN A 233 9.00 0.14 -13.23
CA ASN A 233 8.28 0.93 -12.22
C ASN A 233 7.15 0.12 -11.59
N VAL A 234 7.07 0.12 -10.26
CA VAL A 234 6.01 -0.51 -9.48
C VAL A 234 5.58 0.41 -8.34
N ALA A 235 4.29 0.75 -8.31
CA ALA A 235 3.75 1.62 -7.27
C ALA A 235 3.90 1.03 -5.87
N GLN A 236 4.03 1.87 -4.85
CA GLN A 236 4.20 1.44 -3.45
C GLN A 236 3.13 0.43 -2.99
N ARG A 237 1.89 0.58 -3.47
CA ARG A 237 0.77 -0.33 -3.17
C ARG A 237 1.08 -1.80 -3.50
N TYR A 238 1.96 -2.03 -4.47
CA TYR A 238 2.21 -3.32 -5.09
C TYR A 238 3.64 -3.83 -4.86
N VAL A 239 4.32 -3.28 -3.85
CA VAL A 239 5.61 -3.77 -3.37
C VAL A 239 5.46 -4.17 -1.91
N VAL A 240 5.79 -5.42 -1.58
CA VAL A 240 5.70 -5.98 -0.22
C VAL A 240 6.96 -6.75 0.15
N ALA A 241 7.15 -6.97 1.45
CA ALA A 241 8.32 -7.69 1.95
C ALA A 241 8.37 -9.13 1.42
N CYS A 242 9.52 -9.54 0.90
CA CYS A 242 9.76 -10.94 0.56
C CYS A 242 10.11 -11.72 1.83
N LYS A 243 9.21 -12.59 2.29
CA LYS A 243 9.45 -13.44 3.47
C LYS A 243 10.24 -14.72 3.14
N GLU A 244 10.67 -14.88 1.90
CA GLU A 244 11.39 -16.06 1.44
C GLU A 244 12.89 -15.76 1.36
N PRO A 245 13.76 -16.61 1.93
CA PRO A 245 15.19 -16.46 1.74
C PRO A 245 15.54 -16.60 0.24
N LYS A 246 16.65 -15.99 -0.20
CA LYS A 246 17.26 -16.34 -1.48
C LYS A 246 17.48 -17.86 -1.51
N LYS A 247 16.96 -18.54 -2.53
CA LYS A 247 17.39 -19.91 -2.83
C LYS A 247 18.91 -19.81 -3.04
N LYS A 248 19.68 -20.47 -2.16
CA LYS A 248 21.13 -20.61 -2.29
C LYS A 248 21.46 -21.55 -3.44
#